data_AF-A0A954JTZ6-F1
#
_entry.id   AF-A0A954JTZ6-F1
#
_cell.length_a   1.000
_cell.length_b   1.000
_cell.length_c   1.000
_cell.angle_alpha   90.00
_cell.angle_beta   90.00
_cell.angle_gamma   90.00
#
_symmetry.space_group_name_H-M   'P 1'
#
loop_
_entity.id
_entity.type
_entity.pdbx_description
1 polymer ?
#
loop_
_entity_poly.entity_id
_entity_poly.type
_entity_poly.pdbx_seq_one_letter_code
_entity_poly.pdbx_strand_id
1 'polypeptide(L)'
;MSRCILLAIFVIAIMGSSCLQAGETRTWEGKWNNRKYNTTGPLKCVATSDDSGKWKATFTGLFKGDPFQYEATFQSKPMGNQLNLTGDAVIRGHQYQWIGSMKGNMLNGKYKSNIGYYGEFVLKEKK
;
A
#
# COMPACT_ATOMS: atom_id res chain seq x y z
N MET A 1 -37.30 38.84 34.83
CA MET A 1 -37.12 37.37 34.75
C MET A 1 -37.96 36.87 33.59
N SER A 2 -37.35 36.43 32.49
CA SER A 2 -37.99 35.53 31.53
C SER A 2 -36.90 34.92 30.64
N ARG A 3 -36.78 33.60 30.77
CA ARG A 3 -35.85 32.73 30.05
C ARG A 3 -36.45 32.45 28.68
N CYS A 4 -35.69 32.62 27.60
CA CYS A 4 -35.97 31.96 26.33
C CYS A 4 -34.74 31.16 25.92
N ILE A 5 -35.02 29.90 25.60
CA ILE A 5 -34.10 28.77 25.48
C ILE A 5 -33.61 28.63 24.03
N LEU A 6 -32.32 28.32 23.93
CA LEU A 6 -31.56 27.64 22.87
C LEU A 6 -32.31 27.12 21.63
N LEU A 7 -31.70 27.33 20.46
CA LEU A 7 -31.61 26.33 19.39
C LEU A 7 -30.36 26.59 18.55
N ALA A 8 -29.24 26.03 19.00
CA ALA A 8 -28.02 25.91 18.22
C ALA A 8 -28.10 24.63 17.39
N ILE A 9 -28.19 24.75 16.06
CA ILE A 9 -28.05 23.63 15.12
C ILE A 9 -26.65 23.73 14.52
N PHE A 10 -25.68 23.09 15.18
CA PHE A 10 -24.35 22.87 14.63
C PHE A 10 -24.39 21.56 13.83
N VAL A 11 -24.59 21.64 12.52
CA VAL A 11 -24.41 20.50 11.62
C VAL A 11 -22.91 20.25 11.51
N ILE A 12 -22.37 19.40 12.38
CA ILE A 12 -21.00 18.89 12.25
C ILE A 12 -21.01 17.92 11.07
N ALA A 13 -20.51 18.40 9.93
CA ALA A 13 -20.20 17.57 8.78
C ALA A 13 -19.13 16.55 9.18
N ILE A 14 -19.56 15.31 9.43
CA ILE A 14 -18.69 14.16 9.61
C ILE A 14 -18.09 13.83 8.25
N MET A 15 -17.06 14.56 7.84
CA MET A 15 -16.23 14.14 6.71
C MET A 15 -15.44 12.91 7.16
N GLY A 16 -15.89 11.75 6.68
CA GLY A 16 -15.35 10.44 6.99
C GLY A 16 -13.84 10.39 6.81
N SER A 17 -13.13 10.49 7.92
CA SER A 17 -11.79 9.94 8.02
C SER A 17 -11.97 8.43 8.04
N SER A 18 -11.73 7.79 6.89
CA SER A 18 -11.51 6.34 6.83
C SER A 18 -10.25 6.05 7.65
N CYS A 19 -10.43 5.95 8.97
CA CYS A 19 -9.39 5.53 9.88
C CYS A 19 -9.02 4.11 9.43
N LEU A 20 -7.79 3.95 8.95
CA LEU A 20 -7.25 2.62 8.71
C LEU A 20 -7.36 1.86 10.04
N GLN A 21 -8.17 0.81 10.05
CA GLN A 21 -8.32 0.00 11.24
C GLN A 21 -7.00 -0.74 11.44
N ALA A 22 -6.33 -0.49 12.55
CA ALA A 22 -5.11 -1.19 12.87
C ALA A 22 -5.35 -2.70 12.96
N GLY A 23 -4.36 -3.48 12.52
CA GLY A 23 -4.48 -4.92 12.42
C GLY A 23 -5.24 -5.41 11.19
N GLU A 24 -5.71 -4.49 10.32
CA GLU A 24 -6.34 -4.87 9.06
C GLU A 24 -5.33 -5.59 8.17
N THR A 25 -5.66 -6.83 7.80
CA THR A 25 -4.87 -7.64 6.86
C THR A 25 -5.57 -7.70 5.52
N ARG A 26 -4.86 -7.31 4.45
CA ARG A 26 -5.37 -7.33 3.08
C ARG A 26 -4.44 -8.14 2.18
N THR A 27 -5.04 -8.74 1.15
CA THR A 27 -4.32 -9.53 0.15
C THR A 27 -4.58 -8.97 -1.24
N TRP A 28 -3.52 -8.77 -2.02
CA TRP A 28 -3.60 -8.38 -3.42
C TRP A 28 -2.83 -9.36 -4.32
N GLU A 29 -3.32 -9.57 -5.53
CA GLU A 29 -2.67 -10.40 -6.55
C GLU A 29 -2.65 -9.67 -7.89
N GLY A 30 -1.62 -9.92 -8.69
CA GLY A 30 -1.48 -9.32 -10.02
C GLY A 30 -0.12 -9.64 -10.62
N LYS A 31 0.48 -8.65 -11.29
CA LYS A 31 1.76 -8.82 -11.97
C LYS A 31 2.77 -7.75 -11.59
N TRP A 32 4.04 -8.12 -11.66
CA TRP A 32 5.18 -7.22 -11.60
C TRP A 32 5.91 -7.22 -12.95
N ASN A 33 6.63 -6.14 -13.25
CA ASN A 33 7.60 -6.09 -14.35
C ASN A 33 8.94 -5.55 -13.86
N ASN A 34 10.02 -5.92 -14.53
CA ASN A 34 11.34 -5.33 -14.39
C ASN A 34 11.81 -4.88 -15.77
N ARG A 35 11.99 -3.57 -15.90
CA ARG A 35 12.29 -2.92 -17.17
C ARG A 35 13.74 -3.14 -17.61
N LYS A 36 14.68 -3.33 -16.69
CA LYS A 36 16.10 -3.59 -17.02
C LYS A 36 16.29 -4.91 -17.76
N TYR A 37 15.56 -5.95 -17.36
CA TYR A 37 15.69 -7.29 -17.95
C TYR A 37 14.48 -7.70 -18.80
N ASN A 38 13.54 -6.79 -19.01
CA ASN A 38 12.26 -7.04 -19.68
C ASN A 38 11.56 -8.32 -19.18
N THR A 39 11.53 -8.50 -17.86
CA THR A 39 10.91 -9.67 -17.21
C THR A 39 9.61 -9.27 -16.54
N THR A 40 8.67 -10.20 -16.47
CA THR A 40 7.40 -10.03 -15.76
C THR A 40 7.03 -11.35 -15.09
N GLY A 41 6.24 -11.27 -14.03
CA GLY A 41 5.76 -12.46 -13.33
C GLY A 41 4.54 -12.15 -12.46
N PRO A 42 3.90 -13.20 -11.93
CA PRO A 42 2.86 -13.04 -10.93
C PRO A 42 3.46 -12.46 -9.64
N LEU A 43 2.68 -11.63 -8.97
CA LEU A 43 2.98 -11.08 -7.66
C LEU A 43 1.74 -11.19 -6.76
N LYS A 44 1.96 -11.62 -5.53
CA LYS A 44 1.00 -11.56 -4.43
C LYS A 44 1.59 -10.72 -3.32
N CYS A 45 0.77 -9.85 -2.74
CA CYS A 45 1.09 -9.06 -1.56
C CYS A 45 0.08 -9.41 -0.46
N VAL A 46 0.58 -9.74 0.72
CA VAL A 46 -0.24 -9.81 1.94
C VAL A 46 0.32 -8.78 2.89
N ALA A 47 -0.49 -7.81 3.31
CA ALA A 47 -0.02 -6.75 4.19
C ALA A 47 -0.97 -6.52 5.36
N THR A 48 -0.39 -6.22 6.52
CA THR A 48 -1.12 -5.90 7.75
C THR A 48 -0.74 -4.50 8.20
N SER A 49 -1.74 -3.66 8.47
CA SER A 49 -1.57 -2.30 8.98
C SER A 49 -1.36 -2.27 10.50
N ASP A 50 -0.70 -1.23 10.99
CA ASP A 50 -0.71 -0.82 12.40
C ASP A 50 -1.41 0.54 12.60
N ASP A 51 -1.54 0.97 13.86
CA ASP A 51 -2.18 2.24 14.24
C ASP A 51 -1.48 3.49 13.69
N SER A 52 -0.21 3.37 13.26
CA SER A 52 0.59 4.48 12.73
C SER A 52 0.49 4.62 11.21
N GLY A 53 -0.31 3.78 10.55
CA GLY A 53 -0.41 3.72 9.09
C GLY A 53 0.82 3.08 8.43
N LYS A 54 1.67 2.41 9.22
CA LYS A 54 2.75 1.57 8.72
C LYS A 54 2.18 0.18 8.44
N TRP A 55 2.70 -0.44 7.39
CA TRP A 55 2.29 -1.75 6.92
C TRP A 55 3.48 -2.68 6.91
N LYS A 56 3.27 -3.90 7.41
CA LYS A 56 4.20 -5.02 7.23
C LYS A 56 3.64 -5.89 6.11
N ALA A 57 4.44 -6.15 5.09
CA ALA A 57 3.98 -6.86 3.91
C ALA A 57 4.92 -7.99 3.51
N THR A 58 4.32 -9.08 3.05
CA THR A 58 5.00 -10.20 2.41
C THR A 58 4.62 -10.23 0.94
N PHE A 59 5.63 -10.09 0.08
CA PHE A 59 5.51 -10.21 -1.36
C PHE A 59 5.99 -11.59 -1.80
N THR A 60 5.16 -12.32 -2.53
CA THR A 60 5.52 -13.62 -3.13
C THR A 60 5.28 -13.59 -4.63
N GLY A 61 6.11 -14.26 -5.40
CA GLY A 61 5.98 -14.27 -6.85
C GLY A 61 6.94 -15.23 -7.53
N LEU A 62 6.97 -15.16 -8.87
CA LEU A 62 7.90 -15.94 -9.69
C LEU A 62 8.81 -14.99 -10.48
N PHE A 63 10.12 -15.28 -10.49
CA PHE A 63 11.12 -14.66 -11.35
C PHE A 63 11.69 -15.71 -12.29
N LYS A 64 11.35 -15.64 -13.58
CA LYS A 64 11.76 -16.64 -14.58
C LYS A 64 11.45 -18.10 -14.19
N GLY A 65 10.35 -18.32 -13.46
CA GLY A 65 9.94 -19.62 -12.97
C GLY A 65 10.38 -19.92 -11.53
N ASP A 66 11.37 -19.20 -11.01
CA ASP A 66 11.85 -19.41 -9.65
C ASP A 66 10.97 -18.65 -8.64
N PRO A 67 10.47 -19.31 -7.58
CA PRO A 67 9.72 -18.64 -6.53
C PRO A 67 10.61 -17.70 -5.73
N PHE A 68 10.02 -16.58 -5.33
CA PHE A 68 10.61 -15.66 -4.36
C PHE A 68 9.60 -15.25 -3.30
N GLN A 69 10.13 -14.91 -2.14
CA GLN A 69 9.41 -14.28 -1.05
C GLN A 69 10.27 -13.16 -0.45
N TYR A 70 9.70 -11.96 -0.32
CA TYR A 70 10.36 -10.81 0.28
C TYR A 70 9.45 -10.09 1.25
N GLU A 71 10.02 -9.67 2.37
CA GLU A 71 9.35 -8.81 3.33
C GLU A 71 9.66 -7.35 3.02
N ALA A 72 8.66 -6.49 3.18
CA ALA A 72 8.82 -5.05 3.06
C ALA A 72 7.98 -4.35 4.13
N THR A 73 8.45 -3.16 4.53
CA THR A 73 7.63 -2.24 5.31
C THR A 73 7.39 -0.98 4.53
N PHE A 74 6.16 -0.47 4.59
CA PHE A 74 5.82 0.79 3.92
C PHE A 74 4.90 1.65 4.78
N GLN A 75 5.04 2.96 4.63
CA GLN A 75 4.17 3.95 5.24
C GLN A 75 3.06 4.31 4.27
N SER A 76 1.83 4.41 4.78
CA SER A 76 0.70 4.97 4.05
C SER A 76 0.36 6.38 4.56
N LYS A 77 0.00 7.27 3.65
CA LYS A 77 -0.50 8.62 3.94
C LYS A 77 -1.75 8.91 3.10
N PRO A 78 -2.86 9.37 3.68
CA PRO A 78 -4.05 9.76 2.93
C PRO A 78 -3.76 10.90 1.93
N MET A 79 -4.31 10.79 0.72
CA MET A 79 -4.30 11.85 -0.30
C MET A 79 -5.60 11.78 -1.10
N GLY A 80 -6.61 12.56 -0.69
CA GLY A 80 -7.93 12.53 -1.31
C GLY A 80 -8.60 11.16 -1.14
N ASN A 81 -8.88 10.48 -2.25
CA ASN A 81 -9.56 9.17 -2.26
C ASN A 81 -8.60 7.97 -2.37
N GLN A 82 -7.32 8.17 -2.10
CA GLN A 82 -6.30 7.12 -2.12
C GLN A 82 -5.32 7.27 -0.95
N LEU A 83 -4.57 6.21 -0.69
CA LEU A 83 -3.39 6.24 0.17
C LEU A 83 -2.16 6.27 -0.72
N ASN A 84 -1.28 7.24 -0.51
CA ASN A 84 0.07 7.22 -1.08
C ASN A 84 0.99 6.40 -0.20
N LEU A 85 1.85 5.63 -0.84
CA LEU A 85 2.74 4.69 -0.18
C LEU A 85 4.19 5.05 -0.46
N THR A 86 5.03 4.90 0.55
CA THR A 86 6.48 4.91 0.44
C THR A 86 7.02 3.74 1.23
N GLY A 87 7.90 2.95 0.64
CA GLY A 87 8.49 1.82 1.33
C GLY A 87 9.90 1.52 0.89
N ASP A 88 10.58 0.77 1.74
CA ASP A 88 11.94 0.31 1.54
C ASP A 88 11.99 -1.20 1.82
N ALA A 89 12.88 -1.90 1.14
CA ALA A 89 13.11 -3.33 1.34
C ALA A 89 14.57 -3.69 1.07
N VAL A 90 15.05 -4.75 1.73
CA VAL A 90 16.33 -5.37 1.40
C VAL A 90 16.05 -6.72 0.76
N ILE A 91 16.35 -6.83 -0.54
CA ILE A 91 16.09 -8.03 -1.33
C ILE A 91 17.44 -8.58 -1.77
N ARG A 92 17.78 -9.79 -1.30
CA ARG A 92 19.05 -10.47 -1.61
C ARG A 92 20.28 -9.57 -1.36
N GLY A 93 20.27 -8.81 -0.27
CA GLY A 93 21.36 -7.89 0.09
C GLY A 93 21.36 -6.55 -0.65
N HIS A 94 20.39 -6.30 -1.53
CA HIS A 94 20.29 -5.05 -2.27
C HIS A 94 19.14 -4.19 -1.75
N GLN A 95 19.37 -2.88 -1.68
CA GLN A 95 18.38 -1.92 -1.22
C GLN A 95 17.42 -1.60 -2.35
N TYR A 96 16.12 -1.70 -2.04
CA TYR A 96 15.03 -1.31 -2.90
C TYR A 96 14.22 -0.23 -2.22
N GLN A 97 13.83 0.77 -3.00
CA GLN A 97 12.87 1.78 -2.60
C GLN A 97 11.70 1.72 -3.57
N TRP A 98 10.52 2.00 -3.08
CA TRP A 98 9.34 2.05 -3.91
C TRP A 98 8.34 3.09 -3.42
N ILE A 99 7.59 3.60 -4.38
CA ILE A 99 6.44 4.47 -4.15
C ILE A 99 5.22 3.82 -4.76
N GLY A 100 4.05 4.10 -4.23
CA GLY A 100 2.83 3.50 -4.75
C GLY A 100 1.56 4.17 -4.27
N SER A 101 0.44 3.54 -4.59
CA SER A 101 -0.85 3.93 -4.05
C SER A 101 -1.79 2.75 -3.83
N MET A 102 -2.62 2.88 -2.80
CA MET A 102 -3.84 2.08 -2.62
C MET A 102 -5.06 2.95 -2.96
N LYS A 103 -5.82 2.55 -3.98
CA LYS A 103 -7.05 3.24 -4.40
C LYS A 103 -8.14 2.22 -4.68
N GLY A 104 -9.20 2.24 -3.87
CA GLY A 104 -10.21 1.18 -3.90
C GLY A 104 -9.57 -0.18 -3.65
N ASN A 105 -9.76 -1.12 -4.57
CA ASN A 105 -9.19 -2.46 -4.52
C ASN A 105 -7.85 -2.60 -5.26
N MET A 106 -7.21 -1.49 -5.66
CA MET A 106 -5.97 -1.54 -6.44
C MET A 106 -4.78 -1.17 -5.55
N LEU A 107 -3.70 -1.95 -5.67
CA LEU A 107 -2.39 -1.66 -5.11
C LEU A 107 -1.39 -1.55 -6.27
N ASN A 108 -0.89 -0.34 -6.50
CA ASN A 108 0.07 -0.05 -7.55
C ASN A 108 1.38 0.43 -6.95
N GLY A 109 2.51 0.11 -7.58
CA GLY A 109 3.79 0.62 -7.13
C GLY A 109 4.85 0.64 -8.22
N LYS A 110 5.82 1.51 -8.01
CA LYS A 110 7.04 1.62 -8.83
C LYS A 110 8.23 1.46 -7.92
N TYR A 111 9.17 0.62 -8.30
CA TYR A 111 10.34 0.31 -7.49
C TYR A 111 11.63 0.59 -8.25
N LYS A 112 12.68 0.86 -7.48
CA LYS A 112 14.07 1.00 -7.94
C LYS A 112 15.00 0.42 -6.89
N SER A 113 16.10 -0.19 -7.34
CA SER A 113 17.18 -0.66 -6.48
C SER A 113 18.47 0.12 -6.71
N ASN A 114 19.38 0.03 -5.74
CA ASN A 114 20.73 0.57 -5.84
C ASN A 114 21.61 -0.09 -6.93
N ILE A 115 21.25 -1.29 -7.38
CA ILE A 115 21.96 -2.03 -8.46
C ILE A 115 21.27 -1.92 -9.84
N GLY A 116 20.32 -0.99 -9.96
CA GLY A 116 19.69 -0.62 -11.23
C GLY A 116 18.54 -1.50 -11.68
N TYR A 117 18.06 -2.46 -10.87
CA TYR A 117 16.73 -3.03 -11.12
C TYR A 117 15.65 -1.96 -10.87
N TYR A 118 14.68 -1.86 -11.78
CA TYR A 118 13.54 -0.97 -11.63
C TYR A 118 12.34 -1.51 -12.41
N GLY A 119 11.14 -1.10 -12.02
CA GLY A 119 9.92 -1.61 -12.61
C GLY A 119 8.70 -1.19 -11.83
N GLU A 120 7.59 -1.86 -12.12
CA GLU A 120 6.28 -1.50 -11.63
C GLU A 120 5.48 -2.78 -11.31
N PHE A 121 4.51 -2.66 -10.42
CA PHE A 121 3.52 -3.69 -10.16
C PHE A 121 2.12 -3.09 -10.10
N VAL A 122 1.15 -3.90 -10.52
CA VAL A 122 -0.27 -3.57 -10.52
C VAL A 122 -1.01 -4.78 -9.97
N LEU A 123 -1.60 -4.63 -8.79
CA LEU A 123 -2.26 -5.70 -8.04
C LEU A 123 -3.70 -5.30 -7.74
N LYS A 124 -4.58 -6.30 -7.69
CA LYS A 124 -5.98 -6.15 -7.32
C LYS A 124 -6.25 -6.96 -6.05
N GLU A 125 -7.04 -6.39 -5.16
CA GLU A 125 -7.40 -7.01 -3.90
C GLU A 125 -8.20 -8.28 -4.15
N LYS A 126 -7.81 -9.34 -3.45
CA LYS A 126 -8.49 -10.62 -3.47
C LYS A 126 -9.37 -10.69 -2.24
N LYS A 127 -10.68 -10.67 -2.48
CA LYS A 127 -11.71 -10.91 -1.46
C LYS A 127 -11.71 -12.36 -1.03
#